data_AF-A0A1M7ATT7-F1
#
_entry.id   AF-A0A1M7ATT7-F1
#
_cell.length_a   1.000
_cell.length_b   1.000
_cell.length_c   1.000
_cell.angle_alpha   90.00
_cell.angle_beta   90.00
_cell.angle_gamma   90.00
#
_symmetry.space_group_name_H-M   'P 1'
#
loop_
_entity.id
_entity.type
_entity.pdbx_description
1 polymer ?
#
loop_
_entity_poly.entity_id
_entity_poly.type
_entity_poly.pdbx_seq_one_letter_code
_entity_poly.pdbx_strand_id
1 'polypeptide(L)'
;MKYCTLFLGFVLVSAIHGQTNTFPIDGNVGIGTLSPQSKLDISGGNITIGDGGSGIPFKIWAGSSGSTNHMRIGTDFWHYGDSAIEIYQNYNGGTLQNPGRVIVNGALGVGTTNLGSYKLAVKGKIRAEEIKVETGWADYVFERDYDLPSLEEVEQHIKERGHLINIPSAKEVEANGVELGEMNKLLLEKIEELTLYTLQQQKELETQKKEIEELRKLIKDIKK
;
A
#
# COMPACT_ATOMS: atom_id res chain seq x y z
N MET A 1 10.36 -83.59 42.28
CA MET A 1 9.42 -82.80 41.44
C MET A 1 9.51 -81.36 41.93
N LYS A 2 10.39 -80.51 41.39
CA LYS A 2 10.22 -79.68 40.17
C LYS A 2 8.95 -78.84 40.18
N TYR A 3 9.04 -77.59 40.65
CA TYR A 3 8.40 -76.43 40.01
C TYR A 3 9.31 -75.21 40.23
N CYS A 4 10.04 -74.86 39.17
CA CYS A 4 10.84 -73.64 39.07
C CYS A 4 9.93 -72.59 38.44
N THR A 5 9.48 -71.62 39.23
CA THR A 5 8.60 -70.55 38.78
C THR A 5 9.42 -69.55 37.98
N LEU A 6 9.37 -69.64 36.66
CA LEU A 6 10.03 -68.71 35.74
C LEU A 6 9.12 -67.49 35.55
N PHE A 7 9.44 -66.38 36.22
CA PHE A 7 8.77 -65.09 36.02
C PHE A 7 9.36 -64.44 34.76
N LEU A 8 8.64 -64.53 33.63
CA LEU A 8 9.05 -63.91 32.38
C LEU A 8 8.56 -62.44 32.38
N GLY A 9 9.42 -61.53 32.83
CA GLY A 9 9.17 -60.09 32.77
C GLY A 9 9.23 -59.59 31.31
N PHE A 10 8.08 -59.23 30.74
CA PHE A 10 8.00 -58.60 29.43
C PHE A 10 8.28 -57.10 29.58
N VAL A 11 9.53 -56.69 29.38
CA VAL A 11 9.90 -55.26 29.32
C VAL A 11 9.51 -54.72 27.95
N LEU A 12 8.43 -53.95 27.89
CA LEU A 12 8.08 -53.13 26.74
C LEU A 12 9.07 -51.96 26.66
N VAL A 13 10.14 -52.13 25.88
CA VAL A 13 11.02 -51.02 25.50
C VAL A 13 10.29 -50.22 24.43
N SER A 14 9.68 -49.11 24.83
CA SER A 14 9.25 -48.06 23.90
C SER A 14 10.51 -47.50 23.24
N ALA A 15 10.72 -47.80 21.95
CA ALA A 15 11.80 -47.16 21.20
C ALA A 15 11.52 -45.64 21.12
N ILE A 16 12.33 -44.86 21.83
CA ILE A 16 12.36 -43.40 21.69
C ILE A 16 13.05 -43.11 20.35
N HIS A 17 12.27 -42.87 19.31
CA HIS A 17 12.81 -42.50 18.01
C HIS A 17 13.16 -41.00 18.02
N GLY A 18 14.37 -40.66 18.44
CA GLY A 18 14.97 -39.40 18.01
C GLY A 18 15.29 -39.54 16.53
N GLN A 19 14.60 -38.79 15.66
CA GLN A 19 14.96 -38.77 14.23
C GLN A 19 16.40 -38.24 14.08
N THR A 20 17.32 -39.07 13.58
CA THR A 20 18.71 -38.70 13.27
C THR A 20 18.97 -38.98 11.80
N ASN A 21 18.22 -38.32 10.92
CA ASN A 21 18.41 -38.49 9.49
C ASN A 21 19.80 -37.95 9.10
N THR A 22 20.71 -38.86 8.77
CA THR A 22 22.01 -38.53 8.18
C THR A 22 21.86 -38.65 6.67
N PHE A 23 21.94 -37.53 5.96
CA PHE A 23 21.90 -37.52 4.50
C PHE A 23 23.27 -37.92 3.92
N PRO A 24 23.30 -38.53 2.72
CA PRO A 24 24.55 -38.85 2.03
C PRO A 24 25.37 -37.58 1.75
N ILE A 25 26.71 -37.72 1.69
CA ILE A 25 27.64 -36.60 1.44
C ILE A 25 27.54 -36.06 0.01
N ASP A 26 26.89 -36.81 -0.88
CA ASP A 26 26.68 -36.50 -2.28
C ASP A 26 25.28 -36.96 -2.74
N GLY A 27 24.96 -36.70 -4.02
CA GLY A 27 23.62 -36.95 -4.56
C GLY A 27 22.60 -35.85 -4.24
N ASN A 28 21.33 -36.14 -4.49
CA ASN A 28 20.19 -35.27 -4.25
C ASN A 28 19.30 -35.91 -3.18
N VAL A 29 18.74 -35.11 -2.28
CA VAL A 29 17.83 -35.59 -1.23
C VAL A 29 16.39 -35.40 -1.70
N GLY A 30 15.65 -36.50 -1.83
CA GLY A 30 14.22 -36.51 -2.11
C GLY A 30 13.41 -36.73 -0.84
N ILE A 31 12.42 -35.88 -0.56
CA ILE A 31 11.39 -36.12 0.46
C ILE A 31 10.05 -36.22 -0.28
N GLY A 32 9.40 -37.38 -0.23
CA GLY A 32 8.17 -37.64 -0.99
C GLY A 32 8.37 -37.85 -2.50
N THR A 33 9.62 -37.95 -2.97
CA THR A 33 9.98 -38.30 -4.35
C THR A 33 11.14 -39.30 -4.39
N LEU A 34 11.12 -40.22 -5.35
CA LEU A 34 12.20 -41.20 -5.58
C LEU A 34 13.23 -40.70 -6.62
N SER A 35 12.92 -39.63 -7.34
CA SER A 35 13.73 -39.12 -8.46
C SER A 35 14.00 -37.61 -8.30
N PRO A 36 14.73 -37.20 -7.25
CA PRO A 36 14.93 -35.79 -6.95
C PRO A 36 15.72 -35.05 -8.06
N GLN A 37 15.15 -33.97 -8.59
CA GLN A 37 15.73 -33.18 -9.70
C GLN A 37 16.65 -32.04 -9.22
N SER A 38 16.69 -31.78 -7.92
CA SER A 38 17.50 -30.75 -7.28
C SER A 38 18.13 -31.28 -5.99
N LYS A 39 19.12 -30.56 -5.45
CA LYS A 39 19.86 -31.00 -4.25
C LYS A 39 18.97 -31.32 -3.05
N LEU A 40 17.87 -30.58 -2.91
CA LEU A 40 16.76 -30.92 -2.04
C LEU A 40 15.48 -30.79 -2.89
N ASP A 41 14.78 -31.90 -3.06
CA ASP A 41 13.52 -31.98 -3.82
C ASP A 41 12.44 -32.55 -2.89
N ILE A 42 11.39 -31.77 -2.66
CA ILE A 42 10.32 -32.10 -1.73
C ILE A 42 9.03 -32.13 -2.54
N SER A 43 8.42 -33.31 -2.63
CA SER A 43 7.18 -33.54 -3.37
C SER A 43 6.05 -33.88 -2.42
N GLY A 44 4.89 -33.25 -2.63
CA GLY A 44 3.66 -33.54 -1.88
C GLY A 44 3.65 -33.07 -0.42
N GLY A 45 4.51 -32.13 -0.04
CA GLY A 45 4.60 -31.62 1.34
C GLY A 45 5.12 -30.19 1.44
N ASN A 46 5.13 -29.66 2.66
CA ASN A 46 5.55 -28.28 2.97
C ASN A 46 6.98 -28.25 3.51
N ILE A 47 7.67 -27.12 3.34
CA ILE A 47 8.95 -26.88 4.04
C ILE A 47 8.67 -26.05 5.30
N THR A 48 8.96 -26.62 6.46
CA THR A 48 8.87 -25.92 7.75
C THR A 48 10.28 -25.70 8.28
N ILE A 49 10.65 -24.44 8.53
CA ILE A 49 11.94 -24.03 9.10
C ILE A 49 11.65 -23.33 10.44
N GLY A 50 12.00 -23.96 11.56
CA GLY A 50 11.75 -23.44 12.90
C GLY A 50 12.40 -24.28 13.99
N ASP A 51 12.29 -23.84 15.24
CA ASP A 51 12.96 -24.43 16.40
C ASP A 51 12.42 -25.80 16.85
N GLY A 52 11.40 -26.33 16.17
CA GLY A 52 10.78 -27.62 16.49
C GLY A 52 10.03 -27.64 17.82
N GLY A 53 9.87 -26.50 18.49
CA GLY A 53 9.12 -26.33 19.73
C GLY A 53 7.69 -25.80 19.50
N SER A 54 7.00 -25.41 20.57
CA SER A 54 5.67 -24.77 20.53
C SER A 54 5.67 -23.35 19.91
N GLY A 55 6.72 -22.96 19.18
CA GLY A 55 6.85 -21.67 18.51
C GLY A 55 6.07 -21.60 17.19
N ILE A 56 6.13 -20.42 16.54
CA ILE A 56 5.58 -20.16 15.21
C ILE A 56 6.69 -20.35 14.15
N PRO A 57 6.82 -21.54 13.53
CA PRO A 57 7.90 -21.77 12.58
C PRO A 57 7.67 -20.98 11.29
N PHE A 58 8.75 -20.58 10.62
CA PHE A 58 8.70 -20.03 9.27
C PHE A 58 8.37 -21.16 8.29
N LYS A 59 7.24 -21.04 7.58
CA LYS A 59 6.83 -22.05 6.60
C LYS A 59 6.94 -21.47 5.19
N ILE A 60 7.54 -22.24 4.30
CA ILE A 60 7.41 -22.03 2.86
C ILE A 60 6.43 -23.08 2.37
N TRP A 61 5.25 -22.62 1.98
CA TRP A 61 4.30 -23.46 1.28
C TRP A 61 4.44 -23.23 -0.21
N ALA A 62 4.82 -24.28 -0.94
CA ALA A 62 4.79 -24.32 -2.39
C ALA A 62 3.85 -25.44 -2.80
N GLY A 63 2.88 -25.13 -3.65
CA GLY A 63 1.90 -26.10 -4.11
C GLY A 63 1.10 -25.58 -5.30
N SER A 64 0.20 -26.42 -5.78
CA SER A 64 -0.77 -26.04 -6.79
C SER A 64 -2.18 -26.35 -6.29
N SER A 65 -3.07 -25.36 -6.36
CA SER A 65 -4.52 -25.57 -6.21
C SER A 65 -5.18 -25.35 -7.57
N GLY A 66 -5.51 -26.45 -8.26
CA GLY A 66 -5.98 -26.40 -9.63
C GLY A 66 -4.94 -25.84 -10.60
N SER A 67 -5.22 -24.67 -11.16
CA SER A 67 -4.41 -23.96 -12.15
C SER A 67 -3.59 -22.82 -11.54
N THR A 68 -3.20 -22.89 -10.26
CA THR A 68 -2.53 -21.78 -9.57
C THR A 68 -1.35 -22.27 -8.75
N ASN A 69 -0.15 -21.77 -9.05
CA ASN A 69 1.02 -22.01 -8.22
C ASN A 69 1.11 -20.91 -7.17
N HIS A 70 1.28 -21.28 -5.91
CA HIS A 70 1.42 -20.34 -4.79
C HIS A 70 2.73 -20.61 -4.06
N MET A 71 3.39 -19.53 -3.64
CA MET A 71 4.38 -19.52 -2.58
C MET A 71 3.86 -18.63 -1.46
N ARG A 72 3.58 -19.21 -0.29
CA ARG A 72 3.14 -18.46 0.88
C ARG A 72 4.23 -18.46 1.93
N ILE A 73 4.44 -17.28 2.53
CA ILE A 73 5.38 -17.06 3.63
C ILE A 73 4.59 -16.54 4.83
N GLY A 74 4.55 -17.32 5.91
CA GLY A 74 3.74 -17.00 7.09
C GLY A 74 3.97 -17.96 8.27
N THR A 75 3.18 -17.76 9.32
CA THR A 75 3.34 -18.41 10.64
C THR A 75 2.21 -19.37 11.02
N ASP A 76 1.13 -19.48 10.24
CA ASP A 76 -0.10 -20.19 10.65
C ASP A 76 -0.13 -21.69 10.30
N PHE A 77 -0.97 -22.40 11.03
CA PHE A 77 -1.46 -23.75 10.71
C PHE A 77 -2.87 -23.53 10.15
N TRP A 78 -3.20 -24.06 8.98
CA TRP A 78 -4.55 -24.08 8.35
C TRP A 78 -4.87 -23.10 7.20
N HIS A 79 -3.94 -22.25 6.77
CA HIS A 79 -3.89 -21.67 5.40
C HIS A 79 -5.07 -20.78 4.95
N TYR A 80 -5.83 -20.17 5.86
CA TYR A 80 -6.89 -19.22 5.50
C TYR A 80 -6.60 -17.82 6.05
N GLY A 81 -5.94 -16.98 5.24
CA GLY A 81 -5.94 -15.52 5.42
C GLY A 81 -4.71 -14.89 6.11
N ASP A 82 -3.80 -15.69 6.70
CA ASP A 82 -2.79 -15.15 7.62
C ASP A 82 -1.35 -15.11 7.05
N SER A 83 -1.15 -15.37 5.76
CA SER A 83 0.19 -15.27 5.15
C SER A 83 0.66 -13.82 5.12
N ALA A 84 1.87 -13.55 5.65
CA ALA A 84 2.45 -12.21 5.62
C ALA A 84 2.72 -11.74 4.18
N ILE A 85 3.20 -12.67 3.34
CA ILE A 85 3.41 -12.46 1.90
C ILE A 85 2.87 -13.67 1.14
N GLU A 86 2.04 -13.41 0.13
CA GLU A 86 1.61 -14.40 -0.85
C GLU A 86 2.14 -14.02 -2.23
N ILE A 87 2.90 -14.95 -2.84
CA ILE A 87 3.39 -14.82 -4.20
C ILE A 87 2.71 -15.90 -5.02
N TYR A 88 1.91 -15.54 -6.01
CA TYR A 88 1.19 -16.53 -6.79
C TYR A 88 1.06 -16.14 -8.26
N GLN A 89 0.89 -17.17 -9.09
CA GLN A 89 0.68 -17.04 -10.51
C GLN A 89 -0.40 -18.02 -10.97
N ASN A 90 -1.31 -17.53 -11.80
CA ASN A 90 -2.33 -18.36 -12.44
C ASN A 90 -1.74 -19.01 -13.70
N TYR A 91 -1.76 -20.33 -13.74
CA TYR A 91 -1.38 -21.18 -14.86
C TYR A 91 -2.57 -22.05 -15.30
N ASN A 92 -3.31 -21.65 -16.33
CA ASN A 92 -4.41 -22.45 -16.86
C ASN A 92 -4.00 -23.10 -18.19
N GLY A 93 -3.79 -24.43 -18.18
CA GLY A 93 -3.67 -25.23 -19.41
C GLY A 93 -2.61 -24.79 -20.42
N GLY A 94 -1.47 -24.24 -19.98
CA GLY A 94 -0.37 -23.84 -20.88
C GLY A 94 -0.28 -22.34 -21.19
N THR A 95 -1.21 -21.52 -20.69
CA THR A 95 -1.15 -20.06 -20.86
C THR A 95 -0.92 -19.36 -19.51
N LEU A 96 0.13 -18.53 -19.42
CA LEU A 96 0.33 -17.61 -18.30
C LEU A 96 -0.71 -16.49 -18.42
N GLN A 97 -1.78 -16.53 -17.62
CA GLN A 97 -2.89 -15.58 -17.77
C GLN A 97 -2.73 -14.29 -16.96
N ASN A 98 -1.80 -14.22 -16.01
CA ASN A 98 -1.53 -13.00 -15.24
C ASN A 98 -0.03 -12.84 -14.94
N PRO A 99 0.50 -11.61 -14.88
CA PRO A 99 1.80 -11.37 -14.28
C PRO A 99 1.77 -11.89 -12.83
N GLY A 100 2.88 -12.51 -12.37
CA GLY A 100 2.99 -12.96 -10.99
C GLY A 100 2.66 -11.82 -10.03
N ARG A 101 1.86 -12.10 -9.00
CA ARG A 101 1.44 -11.10 -8.01
C ARG A 101 2.18 -11.33 -6.71
N VAL A 102 2.57 -10.24 -6.04
CA VAL A 102 2.99 -10.22 -4.64
C VAL A 102 1.90 -9.50 -3.86
N ILE A 103 1.27 -10.20 -2.93
CA ILE A 103 0.30 -9.64 -1.98
C ILE A 103 0.97 -9.59 -0.61
N VAL A 104 0.93 -8.41 0.02
CA VAL A 104 1.31 -8.21 1.41
C VAL A 104 0.03 -8.00 2.20
N ASN A 105 -0.35 -8.95 3.06
CA ASN A 105 -1.57 -8.85 3.87
C ASN A 105 -1.36 -7.97 5.12
N GLY A 106 -0.10 -7.78 5.53
CA GLY A 106 0.32 -6.89 6.60
C GLY A 106 0.65 -5.47 6.14
N ALA A 107 1.31 -4.71 7.01
CA ALA A 107 1.88 -3.42 6.65
C ALA A 107 3.32 -3.60 6.13
N LEU A 108 3.66 -2.91 5.04
CA LEU A 108 4.99 -2.94 4.41
C LEU A 108 5.81 -1.72 4.85
N GLY A 109 6.89 -1.97 5.58
CA GLY A 109 7.90 -0.96 5.91
C GLY A 109 9.08 -1.02 4.94
N VAL A 110 9.39 0.08 4.27
CA VAL A 110 10.58 0.23 3.42
C VAL A 110 11.54 1.22 4.08
N GLY A 111 12.64 0.72 4.63
CA GLY A 111 13.61 1.54 5.36
C GLY A 111 13.13 2.03 6.75
N THR A 112 12.01 1.50 7.25
CA THR A 112 11.45 1.82 8.58
C THR A 112 10.73 0.63 9.18
N THR A 113 10.74 0.52 10.51
CA THR A 113 9.88 -0.38 11.30
C THR A 113 8.76 0.38 12.02
N ASN A 114 8.80 1.71 12.03
CA ASN A 114 7.69 2.54 12.52
C ASN A 114 6.67 2.70 11.39
N LEU A 115 5.56 1.97 11.50
CA LEU A 115 4.51 1.89 10.49
C LEU A 115 3.29 2.77 10.82
N GLY A 116 3.11 3.12 12.10
CA GLY A 116 1.89 3.79 12.56
C GLY A 116 0.63 3.01 12.18
N SER A 117 -0.36 3.70 11.62
CA SER A 117 -1.59 3.12 11.07
C SER A 117 -1.51 2.83 9.56
N TYR A 118 -0.36 3.07 8.91
CA TYR A 118 -0.21 2.97 7.46
C TYR A 118 0.06 1.54 6.99
N LYS A 119 -0.56 1.15 5.87
CA LYS A 119 -0.30 -0.13 5.19
C LYS A 119 1.01 -0.15 4.41
N LEU A 120 1.50 1.02 3.97
CA LEU A 120 2.81 1.19 3.35
C LEU A 120 3.48 2.40 3.99
N ALA A 121 4.62 2.20 4.64
CA ALA A 121 5.45 3.25 5.22
C ALA A 121 6.84 3.21 4.62
N VAL A 122 7.28 4.33 4.03
CA VAL A 122 8.58 4.42 3.32
C VAL A 122 9.40 5.54 3.93
N LYS A 123 10.58 5.21 4.49
CA LYS A 123 11.58 6.20 4.90
C LYS A 123 12.52 6.45 3.73
N GLY A 124 12.06 7.26 2.77
CA GLY A 124 12.79 7.55 1.54
C GLY A 124 11.89 8.13 0.46
N LYS A 125 12.42 8.28 -0.76
CA LYS A 125 11.65 8.74 -1.92
C LYS A 125 11.04 7.56 -2.67
N ILE A 126 9.82 7.74 -3.18
CA ILE A 126 9.14 6.80 -4.06
C ILE A 126 9.15 7.40 -5.47
N ARG A 127 9.51 6.60 -6.48
CA ARG A 127 9.39 6.97 -7.90
C ARG A 127 8.28 6.13 -8.53
N ALA A 128 7.34 6.78 -9.18
CA ALA A 128 6.26 6.16 -9.94
C ALA A 128 6.08 6.94 -11.25
N GLU A 129 5.59 6.29 -12.30
CA GLU A 129 5.13 6.98 -13.50
C GLU A 129 3.77 7.65 -13.25
N GLU A 130 2.89 6.97 -12.53
CA GLU A 130 1.56 7.47 -12.17
C GLU A 130 1.12 6.94 -10.80
N ILE A 131 0.36 7.75 -10.05
CA ILE A 131 -0.31 7.37 -8.81
C ILE A 131 -1.77 7.80 -8.90
N LYS A 132 -2.69 6.84 -8.89
CA LYS A 132 -4.12 7.10 -8.70
C LYS A 132 -4.43 7.16 -7.22
N VAL A 133 -4.90 8.31 -6.74
CA VAL A 133 -5.38 8.50 -5.36
C VAL A 133 -6.90 8.58 -5.41
N GLU A 134 -7.58 7.75 -4.63
CA GLU A 134 -9.04 7.75 -4.53
C GLU A 134 -9.45 8.56 -3.28
N THR A 135 -9.75 9.84 -3.47
CA THR A 135 -10.30 10.74 -2.44
C THR A 135 -11.66 11.27 -2.85
N GLY A 136 -12.38 11.90 -1.90
CA GLY A 136 -13.56 12.69 -2.23
C GLY A 136 -13.17 13.91 -3.09
N TRP A 137 -13.92 14.16 -4.16
CA TRP A 137 -13.67 15.27 -5.09
C TRP A 137 -14.18 16.60 -4.52
N ALA A 138 -13.47 17.70 -4.79
CA ALA A 138 -13.96 19.06 -4.52
C ALA A 138 -14.51 19.64 -5.84
N ASP A 139 -15.83 19.76 -5.95
CA ASP A 139 -16.52 20.50 -7.03
C ASP A 139 -17.51 21.52 -6.44
N TYR A 140 -17.41 21.77 -5.13
CA TYR A 140 -18.39 22.59 -4.40
C TYR A 140 -18.19 24.09 -4.60
N VAL A 141 -17.03 24.53 -5.11
CA VAL A 141 -16.73 25.96 -5.32
C VAL A 141 -17.64 26.58 -6.38
N PHE A 142 -18.19 25.76 -7.28
CA PHE A 142 -19.14 26.20 -8.30
C PHE A 142 -20.61 26.09 -7.87
N GLU A 143 -20.89 25.67 -6.64
CA GLU A 143 -22.24 25.64 -6.10
C GLU A 143 -22.78 27.07 -5.90
N ARG A 144 -24.10 27.26 -6.02
CA ARG A 144 -24.72 28.60 -6.04
C ARG A 144 -24.61 29.34 -4.70
N ASP A 145 -24.43 28.58 -3.63
CA ASP A 145 -24.33 29.00 -2.24
C ASP A 145 -22.90 28.93 -1.69
N TYR A 146 -21.90 28.72 -2.56
CA TYR A 146 -20.51 28.82 -2.16
C TYR A 146 -20.17 30.29 -1.81
N ASP A 147 -19.76 30.50 -0.57
CA ASP A 147 -19.35 31.80 -0.06
C ASP A 147 -17.91 32.09 -0.47
N LEU A 148 -17.74 32.64 -1.68
CA LEU A 148 -16.45 33.04 -2.20
C LEU A 148 -15.89 34.21 -1.37
N PRO A 149 -14.74 34.06 -0.69
CA PRO A 149 -14.15 35.15 0.06
C PRO A 149 -13.88 36.38 -0.82
N SER A 150 -13.90 37.57 -0.26
CA SER A 150 -13.42 38.76 -0.98
C SER A 150 -11.89 38.76 -1.08
N LEU A 151 -11.33 39.45 -2.08
CA LEU A 151 -9.87 39.58 -2.21
C LEU A 151 -9.27 40.34 -1.01
N GLU A 152 -10.03 41.26 -0.41
CA GLU A 152 -9.66 41.95 0.81
C GLU A 152 -9.57 40.99 2.01
N GLU A 153 -10.52 40.08 2.18
CA GLU A 153 -10.48 39.05 3.23
C GLU A 153 -9.33 38.08 3.02
N VAL A 154 -9.09 37.66 1.78
CA VAL A 154 -7.94 36.82 1.41
C VAL A 154 -6.63 37.54 1.74
N GLU A 155 -6.50 38.82 1.36
CA GLU A 155 -5.32 39.62 1.66
C GLU A 155 -5.09 39.78 3.16
N GLN A 156 -6.15 40.08 3.92
CA GLN A 156 -6.08 40.20 5.37
C GLN A 156 -5.65 38.87 6.00
N HIS A 157 -6.22 37.75 5.57
CA HIS A 157 -5.84 36.43 6.06
C HIS A 157 -4.36 36.13 5.78
N ILE A 158 -3.85 36.43 4.59
CA ILE A 158 -2.44 36.26 4.26
C ILE A 158 -1.56 37.15 5.15
N LYS A 159 -1.96 38.41 5.41
CA LYS A 159 -1.21 39.32 6.31
C LYS A 159 -1.16 38.80 7.74
N GLU A 160 -2.26 38.24 8.24
CA GLU A 160 -2.37 37.75 9.62
C GLU A 160 -1.75 36.36 9.83
N ARG A 161 -1.92 35.45 8.87
CA ARG A 161 -1.59 34.03 8.99
C ARG A 161 -0.39 33.59 8.15
N GLY A 162 -0.06 34.33 7.10
CA GLY A 162 1.07 34.05 6.22
C GLY A 162 0.86 32.92 5.20
N HIS A 163 -0.38 32.49 4.98
CA HIS A 163 -0.76 31.44 4.02
C HIS A 163 -2.19 31.69 3.51
N LEU A 164 -2.61 30.95 2.49
CA LEU A 164 -3.97 31.03 1.94
C LEU A 164 -4.99 30.37 2.88
N ILE A 165 -6.23 30.85 2.83
CA ILE A 165 -7.37 30.24 3.56
C ILE A 165 -7.44 28.74 3.22
N ASN A 166 -7.68 27.89 4.22
CA ASN A 166 -7.75 26.41 4.12
C ASN A 166 -6.44 25.69 3.76
N ILE A 167 -5.37 26.39 3.36
CA ILE A 167 -4.07 25.78 3.07
C ILE A 167 -3.25 25.69 4.37
N PRO A 168 -2.68 24.52 4.74
CA PRO A 168 -1.88 24.43 5.95
C PRO A 168 -0.64 25.31 5.88
N SER A 169 -0.24 25.86 7.01
CA SER A 169 0.98 26.65 7.13
C SER A 169 2.23 25.79 6.93
N ALA A 170 3.35 26.41 6.54
CA ALA A 170 4.62 25.70 6.40
C ALA A 170 5.06 24.97 7.68
N LYS A 171 4.74 25.54 8.86
CA LYS A 171 5.04 24.92 10.17
C LYS A 171 4.21 23.66 10.41
N GLU A 172 2.94 23.66 10.02
CA GLU A 172 2.07 22.48 10.13
C GLU A 172 2.51 21.38 9.17
N VAL A 173 2.90 21.76 7.94
CA VAL A 173 3.44 20.85 6.94
C VAL A 173 4.76 20.23 7.40
N GLU A 174 5.65 21.00 8.03
CA GLU A 174 6.91 20.49 8.55
C GLU A 174 6.71 19.52 9.72
N ALA A 175 5.73 19.80 10.60
CA ALA A 175 5.44 18.97 11.76
C ALA A 175 4.69 17.68 11.41
N ASN A 176 3.69 17.76 10.53
CA ASN A 176 2.73 16.67 10.30
C ASN A 176 2.84 16.04 8.90
N GLY A 177 3.59 16.65 7.98
CA GLY A 177 3.57 16.26 6.58
C GLY A 177 2.31 16.71 5.86
N VAL A 178 2.09 16.16 4.67
CA VAL A 178 0.95 16.47 3.80
C VAL A 178 0.37 15.18 3.24
N GLU A 179 -0.95 15.05 3.29
CA GLU A 179 -1.66 14.00 2.58
C GLU A 179 -1.84 14.43 1.11
N LEU A 180 -1.30 13.62 0.18
CA LEU A 180 -1.27 13.97 -1.25
C LEU A 180 -2.66 14.22 -1.84
N GLY A 181 -3.65 13.40 -1.45
CA GLY A 181 -5.02 13.53 -1.92
C GLY A 181 -5.69 14.82 -1.42
N GLU A 182 -5.62 15.07 -0.11
CA GLU A 182 -6.20 16.29 0.48
C GLU A 182 -5.52 17.55 -0.04
N MET A 183 -4.19 17.56 -0.20
CA MET A 183 -3.51 18.72 -0.78
C MET A 183 -3.91 18.96 -2.23
N ASN A 184 -4.02 17.91 -3.06
CA ASN A 184 -4.49 18.08 -4.44
C ASN A 184 -5.92 18.62 -4.49
N LYS A 185 -6.79 18.17 -3.57
CA LYS A 185 -8.15 18.68 -3.42
C LYS A 185 -8.16 20.18 -3.05
N LEU A 186 -7.37 20.56 -2.05
CA LEU A 186 -7.24 21.97 -1.63
C LEU A 186 -6.64 22.86 -2.72
N LEU A 187 -5.65 22.35 -3.47
CA LEU A 187 -5.08 23.09 -4.61
C LEU A 187 -6.12 23.28 -5.72
N LEU A 188 -6.96 22.29 -5.99
CA LEU A 188 -8.05 22.41 -6.95
C LEU A 188 -9.05 23.48 -6.51
N GLU A 189 -9.49 23.47 -5.24
CA GLU A 189 -10.35 24.53 -4.67
C GLU A 189 -9.77 25.93 -4.95
N LYS A 190 -8.46 26.13 -4.75
CA LYS A 190 -7.82 27.43 -5.01
C LYS A 190 -7.71 27.79 -6.48
N ILE A 191 -7.56 26.81 -7.37
CA ILE A 191 -7.60 27.03 -8.82
C ILE A 191 -9.01 27.47 -9.23
N GLU A 192 -10.05 26.88 -8.66
CA GLU A 192 -11.45 27.23 -8.92
C GLU A 192 -11.78 28.64 -8.40
N GLU A 193 -11.40 28.97 -7.17
CA GLU A 193 -11.53 30.34 -6.60
C GLU A 193 -10.81 31.37 -7.48
N LEU A 194 -9.55 31.11 -7.86
CA LEU A 194 -8.79 31.98 -8.77
C LEU A 194 -9.49 32.17 -10.12
N THR A 195 -10.14 31.13 -10.63
CA THR A 195 -10.92 31.21 -11.86
C THR A 195 -12.12 32.15 -11.69
N LEU A 196 -12.83 32.07 -10.56
CA LEU A 196 -13.95 32.98 -10.25
C LEU A 196 -13.48 34.44 -10.14
N TYR A 197 -12.39 34.71 -9.41
CA TYR A 197 -11.82 36.06 -9.34
C TYR A 197 -11.39 36.59 -10.71
N THR A 198 -10.78 35.74 -11.55
CA THR A 198 -10.36 36.13 -12.90
C THR A 198 -11.55 36.50 -13.79
N LEU A 199 -12.65 35.74 -13.70
CA LEU A 199 -13.89 36.05 -14.41
C LEU A 199 -14.52 37.35 -13.90
N GLN A 200 -14.48 37.62 -12.59
CA GLN A 200 -14.93 38.89 -12.01
C GLN A 200 -14.10 40.06 -12.51
N GLN A 201 -12.76 39.95 -12.46
CA GLN A 201 -11.84 40.97 -12.96
C GLN A 201 -12.04 41.25 -14.46
N GLN A 202 -12.25 40.22 -15.28
CA GLN A 202 -12.51 40.39 -16.71
C GLN A 202 -13.79 41.19 -16.97
N LYS A 203 -14.86 40.94 -16.19
CA LYS A 203 -16.11 41.72 -16.29
C LYS A 203 -15.89 43.18 -15.92
N GLU A 204 -15.13 43.45 -14.86
CA GLU A 204 -14.83 44.81 -14.44
C GLU A 204 -14.00 45.57 -15.50
N LEU A 205 -12.98 44.91 -16.08
CA LEU A 205 -12.18 45.50 -17.16
C LEU A 205 -13.02 45.86 -18.38
N GLU A 206 -13.99 45.02 -18.77
CA GLU A 206 -14.89 45.33 -19.89
C GLU A 206 -15.81 46.52 -19.57
N THR A 207 -16.27 46.65 -18.33
CA THR A 207 -17.03 47.82 -17.88
C THR A 207 -16.18 49.09 -17.95
N GLN A 208 -14.98 49.06 -17.37
CA GLN A 208 -14.06 50.19 -17.38
C GLN A 208 -13.68 50.60 -18.81
N LYS A 209 -13.48 49.65 -19.75
CA LYS A 209 -13.24 49.95 -21.16
C LYS A 209 -14.39 50.71 -21.81
N LYS A 210 -15.64 50.31 -21.54
CA LYS A 210 -16.83 50.99 -22.06
C LYS A 210 -16.92 52.41 -21.52
N GLU A 211 -16.72 52.60 -20.22
CA GLU A 211 -16.70 53.92 -19.59
C GLU A 211 -15.61 54.82 -20.18
N ILE A 212 -14.40 54.29 -20.40
CA ILE A 212 -13.30 55.02 -21.05
C ILE A 212 -13.68 55.43 -22.48
N GLU A 213 -14.36 54.56 -23.22
CA GLU A 213 -14.81 54.87 -24.59
C GLU A 213 -15.88 55.98 -24.61
N GLU A 214 -16.82 55.95 -23.67
CA GLU A 214 -17.84 56.99 -23.49
C GLU A 214 -17.24 58.34 -23.09
N LEU A 215 -16.33 58.35 -22.11
CA LEU A 215 -15.60 59.56 -21.70
C LEU A 215 -14.79 60.15 -22.85
N ARG A 216 -14.15 59.32 -23.67
CA ARG A 216 -13.41 59.77 -24.87
C ARG A 216 -14.34 60.42 -25.90
N LYS A 217 -15.55 59.92 -26.10
CA LYS A 217 -16.56 60.53 -26.98
C LYS A 217 -16.97 61.90 -26.47
N LEU A 218 -17.32 62.01 -25.18
CA LEU A 218 -17.70 63.27 -24.55
C LEU A 218 -16.60 64.35 -24.67
N ILE A 219 -15.34 63.98 -24.41
CA ILE A 219 -14.20 64.91 -24.54
C ILE A 219 -14.04 65.40 -25.99
N LYS A 220 -14.30 64.54 -26.99
CA LYS A 220 -14.21 64.93 -28.40
C LYS A 220 -15.31 65.92 -28.79
N ASP A 221 -16.51 65.74 -28.24
CA ASP A 221 -17.64 66.62 -28.51
C ASP A 221 -17.48 67.99 -27.84
N ILE A 222 -16.85 68.06 -26.66
CA ILE A 222 -16.54 69.33 -25.98
C ILE A 222 -15.43 70.14 -26.69
N LYS A 223 -14.53 69.47 -27.41
CA LYS A 223 -13.42 70.12 -28.13
C LYS A 223 -13.78 70.61 -29.54
N LYS A 224 -15.01 70.37 -30.00
CA LYS A 224 -15.55 70.89 -31.27
C LYS A 224 -16.25 72.22 -31.04
#